data_AF-H0Y1M6-F1
#
_entry.id   AF-H0Y1M6-F1
#
_cell.length_a   1.000
_cell.length_b   1.000
_cell.length_c   1.000
_cell.angle_alpha   90.00
_cell.angle_beta   90.00
_cell.angle_gamma   90.00
#
_symmetry.space_group_name_H-M   'P 1'
#
loop_
_entity.id
_entity.type
_entity.pdbx_description
1 polymer ?
#
loop_
_entity_poly.entity_id
_entity_poly.type
_entity_poly.pdbx_seq_one_letter_code
_entity_poly.pdbx_strand_id
1 'polypeptide(L)'
;SEGMRNLVRWLSLAVCIYRLNADLISHLHPPFQVISTHPCVFPFTYGDVTYYSCISVHSDFDWCSFDKEFRGRWRYCTMSDPPRCVFPFLFRQKLYNECTKDGYILDRSWCSLTGDYNKDGKWKQCSPNK
;
A
#
# COMPACT_ATOMS: atom_id res chain seq x y z
N SER A 1 -7.29 -36.19 49.15
CA SER A 1 -6.79 -36.95 47.99
C SER A 1 -5.64 -36.18 47.36
N GLU A 2 -4.40 -36.57 47.69
CA GLU A 2 -3.15 -36.00 47.18
C GLU A 2 -3.07 -36.08 45.64
N GLY A 3 -3.68 -37.12 45.06
CA GLY A 3 -3.73 -37.35 43.61
C GLY A 3 -4.45 -36.25 42.82
N MET A 4 -5.51 -35.64 43.37
CA MET A 4 -6.27 -34.60 42.69
C MET A 4 -5.54 -33.25 42.69
N ARG A 5 -4.79 -32.95 43.76
CA ARG A 5 -3.91 -31.75 43.83
C ARG A 5 -2.75 -31.84 42.86
N ASN A 6 -2.17 -33.04 42.72
CA ASN A 6 -1.13 -33.30 41.75
C ASN A 6 -1.67 -33.18 40.32
N LEU A 7 -2.83 -33.77 40.00
CA LEU A 7 -3.45 -33.61 38.68
C LEU A 7 -3.76 -32.15 38.34
N VAL A 8 -4.29 -31.36 39.28
CA VAL A 8 -4.51 -29.92 39.06
C VAL A 8 -3.19 -29.18 38.84
N ARG A 9 -2.13 -29.51 39.58
CA ARG A 9 -0.79 -28.95 39.34
C ARG A 9 -0.20 -29.35 37.99
N TRP A 10 -0.37 -30.60 37.58
CA TRP A 10 0.05 -31.10 36.26
C TRP A 10 -0.74 -30.43 35.13
N LEU A 11 -2.05 -30.23 35.31
CA LEU A 11 -2.89 -29.49 34.37
C LEU A 11 -2.48 -28.02 34.29
N SER A 12 -2.22 -27.36 35.43
CA SER A 12 -1.74 -25.98 35.45
C SER A 12 -0.36 -25.83 34.82
N LEU A 13 0.57 -26.76 35.08
CA LEU A 13 1.89 -26.77 34.45
C LEU A 13 1.81 -27.04 32.96
N ALA A 14 0.97 -28.00 32.52
CA ALA A 14 0.72 -28.27 31.12
C ALA A 14 0.11 -27.03 30.44
N VAL A 15 -0.91 -26.40 31.03
CA VAL A 15 -1.51 -25.15 30.53
C VAL A 15 -0.46 -24.05 30.44
N CYS A 16 0.39 -23.85 31.45
CA CYS A 16 1.48 -22.87 31.42
C CYS A 16 2.51 -23.18 30.31
N ILE A 17 2.90 -24.43 30.11
CA ILE A 17 3.83 -24.84 29.05
C ILE A 17 3.20 -24.64 27.67
N TYR A 18 1.92 -24.97 27.50
CA TYR A 18 1.18 -24.72 26.26
C TYR A 18 0.97 -23.22 26.00
N ARG A 19 0.78 -22.40 27.05
CA ARG A 19 0.70 -20.93 26.95
C ARG A 19 2.05 -20.30 26.60
N LEU A 20 3.13 -20.72 27.26
CA LEU A 20 4.50 -20.31 26.94
C LEU A 20 4.89 -20.71 25.50
N ASN A 21 4.50 -21.90 25.05
CA ASN A 21 4.68 -22.31 23.65
C ASN A 21 3.86 -21.44 22.70
N ALA A 22 2.62 -21.07 23.04
CA ALA A 22 1.80 -20.18 22.21
C ALA A 22 2.38 -18.75 22.14
N ASP A 23 2.87 -18.21 23.26
CA ASP A 23 3.52 -16.90 23.32
C ASP A 23 4.84 -16.91 22.54
N LEU A 24 5.65 -17.96 22.67
CA LEU A 24 6.89 -18.18 21.91
C LEU A 24 6.61 -18.40 20.41
N ILE A 25 5.52 -19.09 20.04
CA ILE A 25 5.08 -19.20 18.64
C ILE A 25 4.68 -17.84 18.11
N SER A 26 4.07 -16.94 18.90
CA SER A 26 3.78 -15.55 18.47
C SER A 26 5.06 -14.74 18.17
N HIS A 27 6.18 -15.08 18.84
CA HIS A 27 7.47 -14.43 18.64
C HIS A 27 8.32 -15.08 17.52
N LEU A 28 8.17 -16.39 17.27
CA LEU A 28 8.92 -17.15 16.25
C LEU A 28 8.20 -17.26 14.91
N HIS A 29 6.87 -17.24 14.93
CA HIS A 29 5.99 -16.98 13.82
C HIS A 29 5.14 -15.77 14.24
N PRO A 30 5.56 -14.52 13.93
CA PRO A 30 4.55 -13.48 13.78
C PRO A 30 3.43 -14.10 12.95
N PRO A 31 2.15 -14.04 13.37
CA PRO A 31 1.05 -14.61 12.60
C PRO A 31 1.32 -14.16 11.19
N PHE A 32 1.61 -15.12 10.30
CA PHE A 32 2.00 -14.89 8.91
C PHE A 32 1.18 -13.71 8.51
N GLN A 33 1.83 -12.54 8.31
CA GLN A 33 1.12 -11.28 8.15
C GLN A 33 0.03 -11.64 7.17
N VAL A 34 -1.22 -11.69 7.63
CA VAL A 34 -2.34 -11.65 6.73
C VAL A 34 -2.20 -10.21 6.31
N ILE A 35 -1.31 -10.00 5.33
CA ILE A 35 -1.10 -8.78 4.61
C ILE A 35 -2.52 -8.57 4.15
N SER A 36 -3.20 -7.69 4.86
CA SER A 36 -4.45 -7.16 4.41
C SER A 36 -4.02 -6.43 3.15
N THR A 37 -3.99 -7.13 2.02
CA THR A 37 -3.50 -6.70 0.71
C THR A 37 -4.50 -5.71 0.11
N HIS A 38 -5.07 -4.84 0.95
CA HIS A 38 -5.86 -3.74 0.51
C HIS A 38 -4.91 -2.84 -0.31
N PRO A 39 -5.13 -2.76 -1.63
CA PRO A 39 -4.25 -2.00 -2.49
C PRO A 39 -4.42 -0.52 -2.16
N CYS A 40 -3.37 0.27 -2.42
CA CYS A 40 -3.54 1.71 -2.50
C CYS A 40 -4.65 2.04 -3.50
N VAL A 41 -5.58 2.92 -3.13
CA VAL A 41 -6.56 3.47 -4.04
C VAL A 41 -6.03 4.80 -4.56
N PHE A 42 -5.89 4.89 -5.88
CA PHE A 42 -5.56 6.13 -6.55
C PHE A 42 -6.66 6.49 -7.55
N PRO A 43 -7.09 7.77 -7.61
CA PRO A 43 -6.76 8.82 -6.65
C PRO A 43 -7.47 8.64 -5.29
N PHE A 44 -6.88 9.18 -4.22
CA PHE A 44 -7.53 9.32 -2.91
C PHE A 44 -7.46 10.74 -2.38
N THR A 45 -8.44 11.14 -1.58
CA THR A 45 -8.56 12.47 -0.94
C THR A 45 -8.10 12.39 0.51
N TYR A 46 -7.18 13.25 0.90
CA TYR A 46 -6.75 13.45 2.28
C TYR A 46 -6.78 14.95 2.61
N GLY A 47 -7.57 15.34 3.61
CA GLY A 47 -7.95 16.74 3.79
C GLY A 47 -8.76 17.22 2.58
N ASP A 48 -8.39 18.38 2.02
CA ASP A 48 -9.04 18.97 0.84
C ASP A 48 -8.26 18.68 -0.47
N VAL A 49 -7.31 17.75 -0.45
CA VAL A 49 -6.40 17.48 -1.57
C VAL A 49 -6.56 16.05 -2.08
N THR A 50 -6.71 15.92 -3.40
CA THR A 50 -6.72 14.64 -4.09
C THR A 50 -5.33 14.26 -4.59
N TYR A 51 -4.84 13.10 -4.16
CA TYR A 51 -3.54 12.56 -4.46
C TYR A 51 -3.62 11.37 -5.41
N TYR A 52 -2.72 11.36 -6.39
CA TYR A 52 -2.67 10.36 -7.47
C TYR A 52 -1.50 9.39 -7.32
N SER A 53 -0.73 9.53 -6.25
CA SER A 53 0.44 8.72 -5.89
C SER A 53 0.55 8.62 -4.37
N CYS A 54 1.50 7.82 -3.90
CA CYS A 54 1.88 7.86 -2.49
C CYS A 54 2.36 9.25 -2.08
N ILE A 55 2.16 9.59 -0.80
CA ILE A 55 2.49 10.90 -0.24
C ILE A 55 3.24 10.76 1.07
N SER A 56 4.07 11.74 1.41
CA SER A 56 4.78 11.85 2.69
C SER A 56 4.17 12.88 3.64
N VAL A 57 2.91 13.28 3.40
CA VAL A 57 2.24 14.29 4.23
C VAL A 57 2.12 13.76 5.66
N HIS A 58 2.71 14.50 6.61
CA HIS A 58 2.77 14.15 8.04
C HIS A 58 3.41 12.78 8.35
N SER A 59 4.35 12.32 7.52
CA SER A 59 5.02 11.04 7.70
C SER A 59 6.44 11.08 7.12
N ASP A 60 7.38 10.40 7.78
CA ASP A 60 8.74 10.22 7.25
C ASP A 60 8.77 9.26 6.04
N PHE A 61 7.73 8.44 5.89
CA PHE A 61 7.60 7.45 4.82
C PHE A 61 6.37 7.71 3.95
N ASP A 62 6.50 7.42 2.66
CA ASP A 62 5.40 7.50 1.71
C ASP A 62 4.27 6.53 2.08
N TRP A 63 3.03 7.01 2.05
CA TRP A 63 1.84 6.25 2.39
C TRP A 63 0.69 6.51 1.40
N CYS A 64 -0.31 5.63 1.44
CA CYS A 64 -1.52 5.72 0.64
C CYS A 64 -2.76 5.30 1.44
N SER A 65 -3.94 5.74 1.00
CA SER A 65 -5.21 5.26 1.55
C SER A 65 -5.75 4.04 0.82
N PHE A 66 -6.56 3.25 1.53
CA PHE A 66 -7.40 2.19 0.94
C PHE A 66 -8.74 2.71 0.43
N ASP A 67 -9.09 3.95 0.75
CA ASP A 67 -10.36 4.55 0.44
C ASP A 67 -10.16 5.73 -0.50
N LYS A 68 -11.11 5.97 -1.40
CA LYS A 68 -11.12 7.19 -2.21
C LYS A 68 -11.20 8.44 -1.34
N GLU A 69 -11.99 8.40 -0.27
CA GLU A 69 -12.06 9.46 0.73
C GLU A 69 -11.42 8.92 2.01
N PHE A 70 -10.39 9.58 2.54
CA PHE A 70 -9.62 9.06 3.67
C PHE A 70 -10.49 8.83 4.91
N ARG A 71 -10.56 7.58 5.35
CA ARG A 71 -11.32 7.13 6.54
C ARG A 71 -10.43 6.65 7.69
N GLY A 72 -9.16 7.05 7.70
CA GLY A 72 -8.17 6.58 8.67
C GLY A 72 -7.54 5.22 8.35
N ARG A 73 -7.90 4.60 7.20
CA ARG A 73 -7.27 3.36 6.73
C ARG A 73 -6.19 3.66 5.70
N TRP A 74 -4.97 3.26 6.04
CA TRP A 74 -3.77 3.54 5.25
C TRP A 74 -2.68 2.50 5.49
N ARG A 75 -1.65 2.53 4.64
CA ARG A 75 -0.38 1.85 4.87
C ARG A 75 0.77 2.58 4.21
N TYR A 76 1.99 2.25 4.61
CA TYR A 76 3.18 2.65 3.89
C TYR A 76 3.21 2.00 2.50
N CYS A 77 3.64 2.81 1.53
CA CYS A 77 3.84 2.35 0.17
C CYS A 77 5.10 1.50 0.06
N THR A 78 5.06 0.62 -0.92
CA THR A 78 6.16 -0.25 -1.31
C THR A 78 6.45 -0.05 -2.79
N MET A 79 7.48 -0.73 -3.31
CA MET A 79 7.73 -0.77 -4.75
C MET A 79 6.58 -1.36 -5.57
N SER A 80 5.63 -2.05 -4.93
CA SER A 80 4.42 -2.58 -5.56
C SER A 80 3.26 -1.59 -5.65
N ASP A 81 3.46 -0.34 -5.19
CA ASP A 81 2.44 0.71 -5.18
C ASP A 81 2.68 1.89 -6.15
N PRO A 82 3.21 1.66 -7.36
CA PRO A 82 3.36 2.76 -8.29
C PRO A 82 1.97 3.25 -8.74
N PRO A 83 1.77 4.56 -8.88
CA PRO A 83 0.55 5.08 -9.48
C PRO A 83 0.43 4.55 -10.92
N ARG A 84 -0.80 4.29 -11.38
CA ARG A 84 -1.03 3.71 -12.72
C ARG A 84 -1.25 4.81 -13.74
N CYS A 85 -0.72 4.60 -14.94
CA CYS A 85 -1.07 5.43 -16.09
C CYS A 85 -2.56 5.27 -16.41
N VAL A 86 -3.19 6.35 -16.84
CA VAL A 86 -4.54 6.31 -17.44
C VAL A 86 -4.38 6.37 -18.95
N PHE A 87 -4.97 5.41 -19.65
CA PHE A 87 -4.98 5.35 -21.12
C PHE A 87 -6.42 5.20 -21.63
N PRO A 88 -6.80 5.88 -22.73
CA PRO A 88 -6.04 6.97 -23.34
C PRO A 88 -6.00 8.21 -22.44
N PHE A 89 -4.97 9.04 -22.61
CA PHE A 89 -4.94 10.38 -22.01
C PHE A 89 -4.73 11.48 -23.04
N LEU A 90 -5.33 12.65 -22.79
CA LEU A 90 -5.23 13.83 -23.65
C LEU A 90 -4.04 14.71 -23.23
N PHE A 91 -3.15 15.00 -24.16
CA PHE A 91 -2.06 15.97 -24.01
C PHE A 91 -1.89 16.78 -25.30
N ARG A 92 -1.92 18.11 -25.21
CA ARG A 92 -1.81 19.04 -26.36
C ARG A 92 -2.72 18.64 -27.54
N GLN A 93 -3.98 18.34 -27.24
CA GLN A 93 -5.01 17.93 -28.21
C GLN A 93 -4.75 16.59 -28.93
N LYS A 94 -3.79 15.78 -28.45
CA LYS A 94 -3.50 14.44 -28.95
C LYS A 94 -3.80 13.40 -27.88
N LEU A 95 -4.42 12.29 -28.28
CA LEU A 95 -4.67 11.14 -27.42
C LEU A 95 -3.49 10.18 -27.47
N TYR A 96 -3.02 9.74 -26.30
CA TYR A 96 -1.96 8.75 -26.15
C TYR A 96 -2.48 7.50 -25.49
N ASN A 97 -2.25 6.34 -26.12
CA ASN A 97 -2.61 5.01 -25.59
C ASN A 97 -1.43 4.32 -24.89
N GLU A 98 -0.27 4.96 -24.87
CA GLU A 98 0.97 4.46 -24.30
C GLU A 98 1.81 5.61 -23.74
N CYS A 99 2.93 5.28 -23.11
CA CYS A 99 3.86 6.28 -22.63
C CYS A 99 4.44 7.06 -23.81
N THR A 100 4.48 8.38 -23.69
CA THR A 100 4.99 9.27 -24.74
C THR A 100 6.25 9.97 -24.30
N LYS A 101 7.09 10.36 -25.25
CA LYS A 101 8.25 11.25 -25.02
C LYS A 101 7.92 12.70 -25.39
N ASP A 102 6.73 12.93 -25.96
CA ASP A 102 6.30 14.24 -26.43
C ASP A 102 6.33 15.26 -25.28
N GLY A 103 7.02 16.38 -25.50
CA GLY A 103 7.14 17.46 -24.51
C GLY A 103 8.13 17.23 -23.37
N TYR A 104 8.86 16.10 -23.34
CA TYR A 104 9.86 15.80 -22.31
C TYR A 104 11.29 15.91 -22.86
N ILE A 105 12.20 16.52 -22.11
CA ILE A 105 13.62 16.68 -22.48
C ILE A 105 14.39 15.44 -21.99
N LEU A 106 15.41 14.98 -22.73
CA LEU A 106 16.27 13.83 -22.39
C LEU A 106 15.67 12.43 -22.64
N ASP A 107 14.80 12.28 -23.64
CA ASP A 107 14.32 10.97 -24.15
C ASP A 107 13.58 10.08 -23.13
N ARG A 108 13.19 10.62 -21.96
CA ARG A 108 12.40 9.89 -20.97
C ARG A 108 10.92 9.88 -21.37
N SER A 109 10.31 8.71 -21.31
CA SER A 109 8.87 8.57 -21.56
C SER A 109 8.04 8.81 -20.28
N TRP A 110 6.82 9.30 -20.45
CA TRP A 110 5.90 9.61 -19.38
C TRP A 110 4.47 9.25 -19.76
N CYS A 111 3.59 9.16 -18.75
CA CYS A 111 2.16 8.98 -18.94
C CYS A 111 1.36 9.84 -17.98
N SER A 112 0.13 10.19 -18.35
CA SER A 112 -0.80 10.87 -17.45
C SER A 112 -1.35 9.93 -16.39
N LEU A 113 -1.65 10.47 -15.22
CA LEU A 113 -2.41 9.80 -14.15
C LEU A 113 -3.92 10.09 -14.25
N THR A 114 -4.35 10.87 -15.25
CA THR A 114 -5.75 11.22 -15.53
C THR A 114 -6.06 11.16 -17.01
N GLY A 115 -7.35 11.19 -17.37
CA GLY A 115 -7.78 11.20 -18.77
C GLY A 115 -7.45 12.51 -19.52
N ASP A 116 -7.31 13.63 -18.82
CA ASP A 116 -6.96 14.93 -19.42
C ASP A 116 -5.78 15.58 -18.67
N TYR A 117 -4.58 15.35 -19.19
CA TYR A 117 -3.38 15.95 -18.62
C TYR A 117 -3.41 17.48 -18.71
N ASN A 118 -4.03 18.05 -19.75
CA ASN A 118 -4.02 19.50 -19.93
C ASN A 118 -4.81 20.20 -18.82
N LYS A 119 -5.83 19.52 -18.28
CA LYS A 119 -6.62 20.00 -17.15
C LYS A 119 -5.94 19.72 -15.81
N ASP A 120 -5.47 18.48 -15.61
CA ASP A 120 -5.11 18.01 -14.27
C ASP A 120 -3.60 18.12 -13.97
N GLY A 121 -2.76 18.11 -15.01
CA GLY A 121 -1.31 18.19 -14.90
C GLY A 121 -0.65 17.03 -14.14
N LYS A 122 -1.36 15.91 -13.93
CA LYS A 122 -0.86 14.77 -13.16
C LYS A 122 -0.20 13.74 -14.06
N TRP A 123 1.02 13.35 -13.74
CA TRP A 123 1.80 12.43 -14.57
C TRP A 123 2.81 11.64 -13.75
N LYS A 124 3.39 10.62 -14.37
CA LYS A 124 4.58 9.94 -13.86
C LYS A 124 5.55 9.61 -14.99
N GLN A 125 6.82 9.47 -14.65
CA GLN A 125 7.79 8.88 -15.57
C GLN A 125 7.47 7.40 -15.77
N CYS A 126 7.52 6.94 -17.01
CA CYS A 126 7.43 5.51 -17.31
C CYS A 126 8.78 4.84 -17.09
N SER A 127 8.75 3.56 -16.70
CA SER A 127 9.96 2.76 -16.60
C SER A 127 10.63 2.66 -17.97
N PRO A 128 11.97 2.73 -18.07
CA PRO A 128 12.67 2.67 -19.35
C PRO A 128 12.52 1.32 -20.08
N ASN A 129 12.01 0.29 -19.40
CA ASN A 129 11.89 -1.08 -19.90
C ASN A 129 10.43 -1.47 -20.16
N LYS A 130 9.74 -0.79 -21.08
CA LYS A 130 8.48 -1.28 -21.64
C LYS A 130 8.60 -1.46 -23.13
#